data_AF-A0A6J4P0T8-F1
#
_entry.id   AF-A0A6J4P0T8-F1
#
_cell.length_a   1.000
_cell.length_b   1.000
_cell.length_c   1.000
_cell.angle_alpha   90.00
_cell.angle_beta   90.00
_cell.angle_gamma   90.00
#
_symmetry.space_group_name_H-M   'P 1'
#
loop_
_entity.id
_entity.type
_entity.pdbx_description
1 polymer ?
#
loop_
_entity_poly.entity_id
_entity_poly.type
_entity_poly.pdbx_seq_one_letter_code
_entity_poly.pdbx_strand_id
1 'polypeptide(L)'
;RDPGRQRRWRVRNRATGEGYVLIPGSEDGEVDSYGVGDFWALRYRPSQLDDSAVATSTRAQLDSFVNGESIVGTNVVVWYAAHFTHDPADEHPGSGTHIVGPTLKPYRW
;
A
#
# COMPACT_ATOMS: atom_id res chain seq x y z
N ARG A 1 1.61 -14.25 -7.67
CA ARG A 1 1.16 -13.10 -8.51
C ARG A 1 2.05 -13.06 -9.76
N ASP A 2 1.75 -12.24 -10.76
CA ASP A 2 2.62 -12.04 -11.94
C ASP A 2 3.19 -10.61 -11.88
N PRO A 3 4.48 -10.43 -11.51
CA PRO A 3 5.15 -9.13 -11.49
C PRO A 3 5.08 -8.37 -12.81
N GLY A 4 4.89 -9.09 -13.94
CA GLY A 4 4.75 -8.52 -15.27
C GLY A 4 3.47 -7.70 -15.49
N ARG A 5 2.49 -7.78 -14.58
CA ARG A 5 1.20 -7.07 -14.74
C ARG A 5 1.23 -5.56 -14.44
N GLN A 6 2.37 -5.00 -14.00
CA GLN A 6 2.53 -3.56 -13.71
C GLN A 6 1.29 -2.95 -13.06
N ARG A 7 0.78 -3.60 -12.00
CA ARG A 7 -0.49 -3.20 -11.39
C ARG A 7 -0.34 -1.81 -10.81
N ARG A 8 -1.20 -0.88 -11.24
CA ARG A 8 -1.28 0.50 -10.75
C ARG A 8 -2.69 0.75 -10.26
N TRP A 9 -2.82 1.56 -9.23
CA TRP A 9 -4.12 2.00 -8.73
C TRP A 9 -4.31 3.47 -9.01
N ARG A 10 -5.55 3.87 -9.27
CA ARG A 10 -5.89 5.27 -9.46
C ARG A 10 -6.98 5.67 -8.48
N VAL A 11 -6.68 6.65 -7.65
CA VAL A 11 -7.66 7.32 -6.79
C VAL A 11 -8.05 8.62 -7.49
N ARG A 12 -9.34 8.85 -7.69
CA ARG A 12 -9.84 10.04 -8.40
C ARG A 12 -11.04 10.65 -7.71
N ASN A 13 -11.15 11.96 -7.80
CA ASN A 13 -12.39 12.66 -7.56
C ASN A 13 -13.38 12.28 -8.68
N ARG A 14 -14.60 11.87 -8.31
CA ARG A 14 -15.61 11.44 -9.29
C ARG A 14 -16.18 12.59 -10.10
N ALA A 15 -16.29 13.79 -9.53
CA ALA A 15 -16.89 14.95 -10.16
C ALA A 15 -15.94 15.60 -11.19
N THR A 16 -14.66 15.76 -10.83
CA THR A 16 -13.67 16.43 -11.69
C THR A 16 -12.85 15.45 -12.53
N GLY A 17 -12.73 14.19 -12.09
CA GLY A 17 -11.89 13.18 -12.73
C GLY A 17 -10.39 13.32 -12.43
N GLU A 18 -10.01 14.34 -11.68
CA GLU A 18 -8.66 14.63 -11.20
C GLU A 18 -8.27 13.64 -10.09
N GLY A 19 -6.98 13.38 -9.90
CA GLY A 19 -6.51 12.54 -8.81
C GLY A 19 -5.05 12.12 -8.96
N TYR A 20 -4.72 10.94 -8.44
CA TYR A 20 -3.37 10.39 -8.47
C TYR A 20 -3.38 8.92 -8.90
N VAL A 21 -2.32 8.53 -9.59
CA VAL A 21 -1.97 7.13 -9.83
C VAL A 21 -0.90 6.73 -8.81
N LEU A 22 -1.18 5.68 -8.04
CA LEU A 22 -0.20 4.94 -7.26
C LEU A 22 0.50 3.94 -8.17
N ILE A 23 1.82 4.09 -8.25
CA ILE A 23 2.71 3.21 -9.01
C ILE A 23 3.62 2.51 -8.00
N PRO A 24 3.56 1.17 -7.85
CA PRO A 24 4.50 0.42 -7.03
C PRO A 24 5.97 0.78 -7.32
N GLY A 25 6.80 0.75 -6.28
CA GLY A 25 8.24 0.84 -6.44
C GLY A 25 8.78 -0.37 -7.19
N SER A 26 9.83 -0.20 -8.00
CA SER A 26 10.51 -1.33 -8.65
C SER A 26 11.21 -2.24 -7.64
N GLU A 27 11.59 -1.67 -6.50
CA GLU A 27 12.28 -2.35 -5.39
C GLU A 27 11.32 -2.91 -4.34
N ASP A 28 10.01 -2.78 -4.54
CA ASP A 28 9.03 -3.35 -3.62
C ASP A 28 9.06 -4.88 -3.74
N GLY A 29 9.34 -5.53 -2.63
CA GLY A 29 9.24 -6.98 -2.48
C GLY A 29 7.80 -7.47 -2.57
N GLU A 30 7.64 -8.80 -2.55
CA GLU A 30 6.33 -9.43 -2.59
C GLU A 30 5.77 -9.67 -1.19
N VAL A 31 4.44 -9.62 -1.07
CA VAL A 31 3.74 -10.11 0.12
C VAL A 31 4.12 -11.55 0.44
N ASP A 32 4.40 -11.81 1.70
CA ASP A 32 4.56 -13.14 2.25
C ASP A 32 3.52 -13.42 3.34
N SER A 33 3.70 -14.51 4.08
CA SER A 33 2.81 -14.82 5.19
C SER A 33 2.77 -13.70 6.24
N TYR A 34 3.81 -12.88 6.38
CA TYR A 34 3.92 -11.82 7.38
C TYR A 34 3.33 -10.49 6.90
N GLY A 35 3.68 -10.06 5.67
CA GLY A 35 3.21 -8.82 5.06
C GLY A 35 1.72 -8.80 4.69
N VAL A 36 1.11 -9.99 4.53
CA VAL A 36 -0.34 -10.31 4.31
C VAL A 36 -1.12 -9.57 3.21
N GLY A 37 -0.67 -8.42 2.71
CA GLY A 37 -1.20 -7.76 1.53
C GLY A 37 -0.33 -6.59 1.07
N ASP A 38 -0.63 -6.03 -0.10
CA ASP A 38 0.08 -4.87 -0.66
C ASP A 38 -0.76 -3.59 -0.65
N PHE A 39 -2.09 -3.73 -0.62
CA PHE A 39 -3.00 -2.63 -0.88
C PHE A 39 -4.40 -2.86 -0.30
N TRP A 40 -4.91 -1.86 0.42
CA TRP A 40 -6.29 -1.79 0.89
C TRP A 40 -6.88 -0.43 0.52
N ALA A 41 -8.10 -0.44 -0.01
CA ALA A 41 -8.90 0.77 -0.17
C ALA A 41 -10.14 0.66 0.71
N LEU A 42 -10.21 1.50 1.73
CA LEU A 42 -11.23 1.46 2.77
C LEU A 42 -12.06 2.74 2.73
N ARG A 43 -13.31 2.66 3.17
CA ARG A 43 -14.09 3.87 3.44
C ARG A 43 -13.49 4.55 4.66
N TYR A 44 -13.35 5.88 4.61
CA TYR A 44 -12.84 6.64 5.75
C TYR A 44 -13.68 6.43 7.02
N ARG A 45 -13.00 6.09 8.11
CA ARG A 45 -13.52 6.04 9.48
C ARG A 45 -12.54 6.79 10.40
N PRO A 46 -12.99 7.70 11.26
CA PRO A 46 -12.09 8.46 12.12
C PRO A 46 -11.38 7.61 13.18
N SER A 47 -11.88 6.41 13.48
CA SER A 47 -11.30 5.49 14.46
C SER A 47 -10.30 4.48 13.87
N GLN A 48 -10.16 4.41 12.54
CA GLN A 48 -9.23 3.47 11.87
C GLN A 48 -7.89 4.19 11.60
N LEU A 49 -7.15 4.47 12.69
CA LEU A 49 -5.92 5.26 12.65
C LEU A 49 -4.66 4.40 12.47
N ASP A 50 -4.73 3.13 12.85
CA ASP A 50 -3.71 2.11 12.71
C ASP A 50 -4.36 0.82 12.20
N ASP A 51 -3.60 -0.28 12.13
CA ASP A 51 -4.09 -1.60 11.74
C ASP A 51 -4.78 -2.36 12.89
N SER A 52 -4.90 -1.74 14.06
CA SER A 52 -5.47 -2.30 15.29
C SER A 52 -4.75 -3.53 15.87
N ALA A 53 -3.52 -3.82 15.45
CA ALA A 53 -2.75 -4.98 15.90
C ALA A 53 -2.07 -4.81 17.29
N VAL A 54 -2.40 -3.73 18.03
CA VAL A 54 -1.68 -3.28 19.23
C VAL A 54 -1.40 -4.42 20.22
N ALA A 55 -0.12 -4.67 20.49
CA ALA A 55 0.41 -5.62 21.46
C ALA A 55 0.00 -7.10 21.28
N THR A 56 -0.61 -7.47 20.14
CA THR A 56 -1.03 -8.86 19.87
C THR A 56 -0.29 -9.48 18.68
N SER A 57 0.12 -8.66 17.71
CA SER A 57 0.82 -9.09 16.50
C SER A 57 1.59 -7.90 15.92
N THR A 58 2.64 -8.19 15.15
CA THR A 58 3.36 -7.19 14.35
C THR A 58 3.05 -7.30 12.86
N ARG A 59 2.25 -8.29 12.45
CA ARG A 59 1.64 -8.39 11.12
C ARG A 59 0.53 -7.36 10.97
N ALA A 60 0.40 -6.81 9.76
CA ALA A 60 -0.72 -5.95 9.40
C ALA A 60 -2.08 -6.65 9.61
N GLN A 61 -3.06 -5.96 10.20
CA GLN A 61 -4.40 -6.48 10.46
C GLN A 61 -5.53 -5.70 9.75
N LEU A 62 -5.19 -5.03 8.65
CA LEU A 62 -6.10 -4.18 7.87
C LEU A 62 -7.29 -4.93 7.26
N ASP A 63 -7.20 -6.25 7.06
CA ASP A 63 -8.30 -7.09 6.58
C ASP A 63 -9.52 -7.04 7.53
N SER A 64 -9.29 -6.80 8.83
CA SER A 64 -10.37 -6.64 9.82
C SER A 64 -11.29 -5.45 9.52
N PHE A 65 -10.83 -4.47 8.74
CA PHE A 65 -11.63 -3.32 8.32
C PHE A 65 -12.41 -3.56 7.03
N VAL A 66 -12.14 -4.65 6.31
CA VAL A 66 -12.83 -5.00 5.06
C VAL A 66 -14.17 -5.64 5.38
N ASN A 67 -15.25 -4.86 5.24
CA ASN A 67 -16.61 -5.26 5.61
C ASN A 67 -17.58 -5.33 4.40
N GLY A 68 -17.07 -5.21 3.18
CA GLY A 68 -17.87 -5.25 1.95
C GLY A 68 -18.66 -3.97 1.64
N GLU A 69 -18.49 -2.89 2.41
CA GLU A 69 -19.17 -1.63 2.12
C GLU A 69 -18.67 -0.98 0.83
N SER A 70 -19.55 -0.22 0.16
CA SER A 70 -19.16 0.50 -1.03
C SER A 70 -18.26 1.69 -0.70
N ILE A 71 -17.14 1.76 -1.42
CA ILE A 71 -16.18 2.88 -1.41
C ILE A 71 -16.33 3.80 -2.64
N VAL A 72 -17.35 3.58 -3.48
CA VAL A 72 -17.53 4.32 -4.73
C VAL A 72 -18.09 5.71 -4.46
N GLY A 73 -17.32 6.75 -4.81
CA GLY A 73 -17.77 8.15 -4.67
C GLY A 73 -17.82 8.63 -3.22
N THR A 74 -17.04 8.00 -2.35
CA THR A 74 -16.96 8.32 -0.92
C THR A 74 -15.57 8.81 -0.57
N ASN A 75 -15.40 9.33 0.65
CA ASN A 75 -14.06 9.53 1.21
C ASN A 75 -13.43 8.16 1.43
N VAL A 76 -12.24 7.97 0.87
CA VAL A 76 -11.48 6.73 0.95
C VAL A 76 -10.13 6.98 1.63
N VAL A 77 -9.65 5.96 2.33
CA VAL A 77 -8.27 5.85 2.80
C VAL A 77 -7.63 4.70 2.04
N VAL A 78 -6.42 4.94 1.52
CA VAL A 78 -5.59 3.90 0.90
C VAL A 78 -4.46 3.57 1.84
N TRP A 79 -4.31 2.29 2.14
CA TRP A 79 -3.15 1.72 2.80
C TRP A 79 -2.33 0.97 1.76
N TYR A 80 -1.05 1.28 1.67
CA TYR A 80 -0.10 0.64 0.76
C TYR A 80 1.03 0.04 1.59
N ALA A 81 1.34 -1.24 1.37
CA ALA A 81 2.47 -1.89 2.01
C ALA A 81 3.61 -2.04 0.99
N ALA A 82 4.78 -1.50 1.34
CA ALA A 82 6.02 -1.75 0.65
C ALA A 82 6.79 -2.80 1.44
N HIS A 83 7.21 -3.88 0.79
CA HIS A 83 7.93 -4.98 1.44
C HIS A 83 9.40 -4.91 1.06
N PHE A 84 10.28 -5.28 1.97
CA PHE A 84 11.68 -5.54 1.65
C PHE A 84 12.24 -6.57 2.63
N THR A 85 13.16 -7.39 2.14
CA THR A 85 13.97 -8.27 3.00
C THR A 85 15.33 -7.62 3.15
N HIS A 86 15.76 -7.46 4.40
CA HIS A 86 17.10 -6.98 4.72
C HIS A 86 17.98 -8.18 5.06
N ASP A 87 19.02 -8.41 4.26
CA ASP A 87 20.07 -9.38 4.58
C ASP A 87 21.40 -8.65 4.78
N PRO A 88 21.85 -8.47 6.03
CA PRO A 88 23.12 -7.82 6.35
C PRO A 88 24.35 -8.54 5.79
N ALA A 89 24.25 -9.85 5.46
CA ALA A 89 25.37 -10.60 4.90
C ALA A 89 25.62 -10.28 3.42
N ASP A 90 24.59 -9.80 2.71
CA ASP A 90 24.67 -9.38 1.30
C ASP A 90 24.95 -7.86 1.16
N GLU A 91 25.02 -7.13 2.27
CA GLU A 91 25.39 -5.72 2.28
C GLU A 91 26.89 -5.54 2.02
N HIS A 92 27.23 -4.99 0.86
CA HIS A 92 28.59 -4.61 0.53
C HIS A 92 28.86 -3.18 1.03
N PRO A 93 30.08 -2.85 1.51
CA PRO A 93 30.41 -1.48 1.88
C PRO A 93 30.10 -0.50 0.72
N GLY A 94 29.09 0.36 0.92
CA GLY A 94 28.62 1.30 -0.10
C GLY A 94 27.34 0.90 -0.85
N SER A 95 26.65 -0.20 -0.48
CA SER A 95 25.42 -0.71 -1.14
C SER A 95 24.15 0.16 -0.95
N GLY A 96 24.29 1.44 -0.60
CA GLY A 96 23.20 2.41 -0.55
C GLY A 96 22.15 2.12 0.54
N THR A 97 21.16 3.01 0.63
CA THR A 97 19.98 2.81 1.47
C THR A 97 18.87 2.14 0.64
N HIS A 98 18.11 1.22 1.23
CA HIS A 98 16.95 0.63 0.56
C HIS A 98 15.78 1.62 0.57
N ILE A 99 15.32 2.02 -0.62
CA ILE A 99 14.15 2.89 -0.78
C ILE A 99 13.06 2.06 -1.44
N VAL A 100 12.00 1.80 -0.68
CA VAL A 100 10.79 1.11 -1.15
C VAL A 100 9.59 2.02 -0.98
N GLY A 101 8.54 1.74 -1.73
CA GLY A 101 7.27 2.43 -1.67
C GLY A 101 6.83 3.04 -2.99
N PRO A 102 5.56 3.49 -3.04
CA PRO A 102 4.93 3.86 -4.28
C PRO A 102 5.29 5.30 -4.67
N THR A 103 5.27 5.56 -5.98
CA THR A 103 5.21 6.92 -6.50
C THR A 103 3.75 7.37 -6.64
N LEU A 104 3.43 8.56 -6.15
CA LEU A 104 2.17 9.25 -6.41
C LEU A 104 2.32 10.22 -7.59
N LYS A 105 1.73 9.86 -8.73
CA LYS A 105 1.76 10.72 -9.92
C LYS A 105 0.42 11.42 -10.13
N PRO A 106 0.38 12.77 -10.25
CA PRO A 106 -0.85 13.48 -10.60
C PRO A 106 -1.49 12.92 -11.87
N TYR A 107 -2.81 12.87 -11.89
CA TYR A 107 -3.61 12.43 -13.03
C TYR A 107 -4.73 13.44 -13.28
N ARG A 108 -4.69 14.06 -14.48
CA ARG A 108 -5.63 15.12 -14.88
C ARG A 108 -5.74 16.18 -13.80
N TRP A 109 -4.63 16.77 -13.40
CA TRP A 109 -4.58 17.91 -12.49
C TRP A 109 -4.43 19.18 -13.32
#